data_AF-A0A059LCW9-F1
#
_entry.id   AF-A0A059LCW9-F1
#
_cell.length_a   1.000
_cell.length_b   1.000
_cell.length_c   1.000
_cell.angle_alpha   90.00
_cell.angle_beta   90.00
_cell.angle_gamma   90.00
#
_symmetry.space_group_name_H-M   'P 1'
#
loop_
_entity.id
_entity.type
_entity.pdbx_description
1 polymer ?
#
loop_
_entity_poly.entity_id
_entity_poly.type
_entity_poly.pdbx_seq_one_letter_code
_entity_poly.pdbx_strand_id
1 'polypeptide(L)'
;AVPFTPLPLLPGLEHAAEQPQAPGRLLTAADIGPGLVGRRAELYWPDNNLWYVIEIQSVDLVSRKASIFYTTGEAEVLDLDDICKEGHLSLITSLPS
;
A
#
# COMPACT_ATOMS: atom_id res chain seq x y z
N ALA A 1 -4.09 13.37 19.99
CA ALA A 1 -3.86 12.71 18.69
C ALA A 1 -5.19 12.70 17.96
N VAL A 2 -5.25 13.13 16.69
CA VAL A 2 -6.45 12.94 15.88
C VAL A 2 -6.61 11.43 15.62
N PRO A 3 -7.80 10.83 15.87
CA PRO A 3 -8.02 9.46 15.49
C PRO A 3 -8.04 9.39 13.96
N PHE A 4 -7.03 8.76 13.38
CA PHE A 4 -7.04 8.43 11.96
C PHE A 4 -8.00 7.27 11.74
N THR A 5 -8.95 7.46 10.82
CA THR A 5 -9.91 6.42 10.46
C THR A 5 -9.39 5.77 9.19
N PRO A 6 -9.12 4.45 9.16
CA PRO A 6 -8.70 3.78 7.93
C PRO A 6 -9.76 4.00 6.85
N LEU A 7 -9.32 4.29 5.63
CA LEU A 7 -10.22 4.42 4.50
C LEU A 7 -11.04 3.13 4.32
N PRO A 8 -12.35 3.23 4.04
CA PRO A 8 -13.16 2.04 3.82
C PRO A 8 -12.66 1.29 2.58
N LEU A 9 -12.72 -0.04 2.65
CA LEU A 9 -12.42 -0.94 1.53
C LEU A 9 -13.25 -0.55 0.30
N LEU A 10 -12.66 -0.61 -0.88
CA LEU A 10 -13.36 -0.27 -2.12
C LEU A 10 -14.42 -1.34 -2.42
N PRO A 11 -15.56 -0.97 -3.03
CA PRO A 11 -16.53 -1.94 -3.50
C PRO A 11 -15.85 -2.96 -4.43
N GLY A 12 -16.13 -4.25 -4.19
CA GLY A 12 -15.56 -5.34 -4.99
C GLY A 12 -14.13 -5.75 -4.65
N LEU A 13 -13.49 -5.08 -3.68
CA LEU A 13 -12.22 -5.53 -3.13
C LEU A 13 -12.42 -6.29 -1.82
N GLU A 14 -11.58 -7.29 -1.60
CA GLU A 14 -11.36 -7.97 -0.34
C GLU A 14 -10.13 -7.37 0.37
N HIS A 15 -10.01 -7.59 1.68
CA HIS A 15 -8.88 -7.08 2.46
C HIS A 15 -7.55 -7.69 2.02
N ALA A 16 -7.60 -8.96 1.58
CA ALA A 16 -6.45 -9.72 1.11
C ALA A 16 -6.89 -10.70 0.00
N ALA A 17 -6.02 -10.96 -0.97
CA ALA A 17 -6.24 -11.95 -2.03
C ALA A 17 -4.93 -12.60 -2.49
N GLU A 18 -5.00 -13.74 -3.18
CA GLU A 18 -3.82 -14.44 -3.71
C GLU A 18 -3.15 -13.70 -4.88
N GLN A 19 -3.85 -12.73 -5.48
CA GLN A 19 -3.40 -11.92 -6.61
C GLN A 19 -3.86 -10.46 -6.43
N PRO A 20 -3.18 -9.49 -7.05
CA PRO A 20 -3.66 -8.12 -7.11
C PRO A 20 -5.08 -8.07 -7.68
N GLN A 21 -5.97 -7.39 -6.97
CA GLN A 21 -7.40 -7.32 -7.25
C GLN A 21 -7.77 -6.11 -8.12
N ALA A 22 -6.92 -5.07 -8.14
CA ALA A 22 -7.18 -3.83 -8.87
C ALA A 22 -6.10 -3.55 -9.93
N PRO A 23 -6.45 -2.86 -11.03
CA PRO A 23 -5.46 -2.38 -11.98
C PRO A 23 -4.47 -1.45 -11.30
N GLY A 24 -3.19 -1.76 -11.47
CA GLY A 24 -2.10 -1.02 -10.86
C GLY A 24 -0.77 -1.25 -11.55
N ARG A 25 0.27 -0.63 -11.01
CA ARG A 25 1.66 -0.88 -11.39
C ARG A 25 2.52 -0.97 -10.14
N LEU A 26 3.60 -1.73 -10.22
CA LEU A 26 4.57 -1.81 -9.13
C LEU A 26 5.14 -0.43 -8.80
N LEU A 27 5.31 -0.18 -7.51
CA LEU A 27 6.03 0.97 -7.00
C LEU A 27 7.50 0.87 -7.39
N THR A 28 8.03 1.96 -7.93
CA THR A 28 9.45 2.07 -8.27
C THR A 28 10.13 3.17 -7.46
N ALA A 29 11.46 3.15 -7.42
CA ALA A 29 12.22 4.18 -6.70
C ALA A 29 11.95 5.61 -7.20
N ALA A 30 11.53 5.77 -8.46
CA ALA A 30 11.17 7.06 -9.05
C ALA A 30 9.84 7.62 -8.52
N ASP A 31 9.00 6.77 -7.93
CA ASP A 31 7.71 7.15 -7.37
C ASP A 31 7.81 7.63 -5.92
N ILE A 32 8.95 7.40 -5.26
CA ILE A 32 9.14 7.75 -3.85
C ILE A 32 9.22 9.27 -3.71
N GLY A 33 8.14 9.82 -3.18
CA GLY A 33 7.98 11.24 -2.97
C GLY A 33 6.71 11.55 -2.18
N PRO A 34 6.46 12.85 -1.89
CA PRO A 34 5.29 13.26 -1.09
C PRO A 34 3.94 12.85 -1.71
N GLY A 35 3.89 12.65 -3.04
CA GLY A 35 2.69 12.24 -3.77
C GLY A 35 2.22 10.81 -3.51
N LEU A 36 2.96 10.03 -2.71
CA LEU A 36 2.51 8.72 -2.24
C LEU A 36 1.49 8.81 -1.10
N VAL A 37 1.50 9.90 -0.32
CA VAL A 37 0.58 10.05 0.82
C VAL A 37 -0.87 10.09 0.33
N GLY A 38 -1.73 9.29 0.96
CA GLY A 38 -3.14 9.12 0.61
C GLY A 38 -3.39 8.19 -0.59
N ARG A 39 -2.34 7.62 -1.20
CA ARG A 39 -2.50 6.62 -2.25
C ARG A 39 -2.91 5.28 -1.65
N ARG A 40 -3.82 4.59 -2.35
CA ARG A 40 -4.11 3.18 -2.11
C ARG A 40 -3.21 2.28 -2.94
N ALA A 41 -2.84 1.16 -2.37
CA ALA A 41 -1.99 0.16 -2.99
C ALA A 41 -2.38 -1.24 -2.52
N GLU A 42 -1.84 -2.24 -3.20
CA GLU A 42 -1.86 -3.63 -2.77
C GLU A 42 -0.43 -4.03 -2.39
N LEU A 43 -0.28 -4.56 -1.17
CA LEU A 43 1.00 -4.94 -0.56
C LEU A 43 1.09 -6.46 -0.48
N TYR A 44 2.10 -7.05 -1.12
CA TYR A 44 2.34 -8.48 -1.14
C TYR A 44 3.22 -8.94 0.02
N TRP A 45 2.68 -9.77 0.90
CA TRP A 45 3.41 -10.37 2.02
C TRP A 45 3.86 -11.79 1.63
N PRO A 46 5.19 -12.06 1.55
CA PRO A 46 5.71 -13.35 1.08
C PRO A 46 5.45 -14.50 2.06
N ASP A 47 5.32 -14.21 3.36
CA ASP A 47 5.12 -15.22 4.40
C ASP A 47 3.83 -16.03 4.23
N ASN A 48 2.79 -15.39 3.69
CA ASN A 48 1.49 -16.01 3.46
C ASN A 48 1.02 -15.96 2.00
N ASN A 49 1.83 -15.40 1.10
CA ASN A 49 1.55 -15.29 -0.33
C ASN A 49 0.22 -14.56 -0.62
N LEU A 50 -0.05 -13.47 0.10
CA LEU A 50 -1.26 -12.65 -0.05
C LEU A 50 -0.94 -11.18 -0.35
N TRP A 51 -1.81 -10.56 -1.13
CA TRP A 51 -1.84 -9.14 -1.45
C TRP A 51 -2.90 -8.43 -0.60
N TYR A 52 -2.48 -7.46 0.20
CA TYR A 52 -3.32 -6.71 1.13
C TYR A 52 -3.63 -5.31 0.62
N VAL A 53 -4.89 -4.87 0.72
CA VAL A 53 -5.25 -3.49 0.40
C VAL A 53 -4.82 -2.56 1.53
N ILE A 54 -3.94 -1.62 1.20
CA ILE A 54 -3.39 -0.63 2.14
C ILE A 54 -3.58 0.80 1.64
N GLU A 55 -3.46 1.73 2.58
CA GLU A 55 -3.32 3.16 2.33
C GLU A 55 -1.97 3.65 2.87
N ILE A 56 -1.24 4.43 2.08
CA ILE A 56 0.01 5.06 2.49
C ILE A 56 -0.33 6.35 3.26
N GLN A 57 -0.03 6.39 4.56
CA GLN A 57 -0.35 7.54 5.42
C GLN A 57 0.75 8.58 5.48
N SER A 58 2.01 8.15 5.48
CA SER A 58 3.15 9.06 5.57
C SER A 58 4.35 8.47 4.87
N VAL A 59 5.25 9.33 4.43
CA VAL A 59 6.52 8.95 3.83
C VAL A 59 7.61 9.82 4.44
N ASP A 60 8.61 9.17 5.03
CA ASP A 60 9.87 9.80 5.41
C ASP A 60 10.88 9.59 4.29
N LEU A 61 11.21 10.68 3.59
CA LEU A 61 12.14 10.64 2.45
C LEU A 61 13.61 10.53 2.87
N VAL A 62 13.93 10.83 4.13
CA VAL A 62 15.30 10.70 4.66
C VAL A 62 15.58 9.24 4.99
N SER A 63 14.68 8.58 5.72
CA SER A 63 14.82 7.16 6.07
C SER A 63 14.27 6.21 5.00
N ARG A 64 13.58 6.74 3.98
CA ARG A 64 12.88 5.98 2.91
C ARG A 64 11.90 4.96 3.48
N LYS A 65 11.20 5.34 4.54
CA LYS A 65 10.15 4.54 5.17
C LYS A 65 8.78 5.13 4.91
N ALA A 66 7.77 4.27 4.81
CA ALA A 66 6.38 4.68 4.74
C ALA A 66 5.57 4.04 5.87
N SER A 67 4.72 4.82 6.53
CA SER A 67 3.67 4.24 7.37
C SER A 67 2.46 3.94 6.50
N ILE A 68 1.96 2.71 6.60
CA ILE A 68 0.74 2.27 5.92
C ILE A 68 -0.34 1.90 6.93
N PHE A 69 -1.58 1.89 6.46
CA PHE A 69 -2.69 1.29 7.17
C PHE A 69 -3.31 0.20 6.33
N TYR A 70 -3.55 -0.94 6.95
CA TYR A 70 -4.42 -1.96 6.43
C TYR A 70 -5.88 -1.50 6.54
N THR A 71 -6.70 -1.97 5.60
CA THR A 71 -8.16 -1.77 5.66
C THR A 71 -8.79 -2.44 6.89
N THR A 72 -8.10 -3.38 7.53
CA THR A 72 -8.48 -3.99 8.82
C THR A 72 -8.25 -3.07 10.03
N GLY A 73 -7.53 -1.95 9.86
CA GLY A 73 -7.29 -0.94 10.89
C GLY A 73 -5.91 -1.02 11.57
N GLU A 74 -5.09 -2.01 11.23
CA GLU A 74 -3.71 -2.10 11.70
C GLU A 74 -2.78 -1.19 10.89
N ALA A 75 -1.68 -0.75 11.51
CA ALA A 75 -0.68 0.10 10.88
C ALA A 75 0.69 -0.55 10.93
N GLU A 76 1.50 -0.32 9.90
CA GLU A 76 2.84 -0.88 9.78
C GLU A 76 3.80 0.12 9.12
N VAL A 77 5.10 -0.09 9.30
CA VAL A 77 6.15 0.73 8.68
C VAL A 77 6.91 -0.13 7.69
N LEU A 78 6.89 0.30 6.43
CA LEU A 78 7.56 -0.36 5.32
C LEU A 78 8.90 0.31 5.03
N ASP A 79 9.89 -0.48 4.64
CA ASP A 79 11.10 0.01 3.97
C ASP A 79 10.83 0.11 2.45
N LEU A 80 10.83 1.32 1.91
CA LEU A 80 10.45 1.54 0.52
C LEU A 80 11.51 1.05 -0.48
N ASP A 81 12.77 0.94 -0.08
CA ASP A 81 13.82 0.42 -0.96
C ASP A 81 13.65 -1.09 -1.16
N ASP A 82 13.42 -1.82 -0.08
CA ASP A 82 13.16 -3.26 -0.15
C ASP A 82 11.86 -3.54 -0.93
N ILE A 83 10.78 -2.80 -0.62
CA ILE A 83 9.50 -2.93 -1.33
C ILE A 83 9.66 -2.71 -2.85
N CYS A 84 10.40 -1.68 -3.27
CA CYS A 84 10.64 -1.41 -4.70
C CYS A 84 11.51 -2.50 -5.35
N LYS A 85 12.54 -2.97 -4.64
CA LYS A 85 13.49 -3.96 -5.13
C LYS A 85 12.82 -5.33 -5.31
N GLU A 86 11.95 -5.69 -4.38
CA GLU A 86 11.25 -6.98 -4.38
C GLU A 86 9.96 -6.94 -5.23
N GLY A 87 9.44 -5.74 -5.53
CA GLY A 87 8.21 -5.58 -6.29
C GLY A 87 6.97 -5.93 -5.49
N HIS A 88 7.00 -5.69 -4.17
CA HIS A 88 5.97 -6.12 -3.23
C HIS A 88 4.84 -5.10 -3.02
N LEU A 89 4.82 -3.99 -3.76
CA LEU A 89 3.74 -3.01 -3.66
C LEU A 89 3.28 -2.58 -5.05
N SER A 90 1.99 -2.73 -5.30
CA SER A 90 1.32 -2.29 -6.53
C SER A 90 0.44 -1.08 -6.24
N LEU A 91 0.76 0.06 -6.84
CA LEU A 91 -0.05 1.27 -6.75
C LEU A 91 -1.31 1.11 -7.60
N ILE A 92 -2.48 1.22 -6.96
CA ILE A 92 -3.76 1.21 -7.66
C ILE A 92 -3.87 2.47 -8.53
N THR A 93 -4.18 2.30 -9.81
CA THR A 93 -4.28 3.39 -10.81
C THR A 93 -5.71 3.71 -11.19
N SER A 94 -6.63 2.77 -11.02
CA SER A 94 -8.06 2.95 -11.26
C SER A 94 -8.86 2.02 -10.36
N LEU A 95 -10.03 2.46 -9.91
CA LEU A 95 -10.97 1.59 -9.21
C LEU A 95 -11.51 0.55 -10.19
N PRO A 96 -11.69 -0.73 -9.77
CA PRO A 96 -12.46 -1.66 -10.57
C PRO A 96 -13.86 -1.09 -10.79
N SER A 97 -14.35 -1.17 -12.03
CA SER A 97 -15.68 -0.67 -12.43
C SER A 97 -16.80 -1.61 -11.95
#